data_AF-A0A365ZDJ0-F1
#
_entry.id   AF-A0A365ZDJ0-F1
#
_cell.length_a   1.000
_cell.length_b   1.000
_cell.length_c   1.000
_cell.angle_alpha   90.00
_cell.angle_beta   90.00
_cell.angle_gamma   90.00
#
_symmetry.space_group_name_H-M   'P 1'
#
loop_
_entity.id
_entity.type
_entity.pdbx_description
1 polymer ?
#
loop_
_entity_poly.entity_id
_entity_poly.type
_entity_poly.pdbx_seq_one_letter_code
_entity_poly.pdbx_strand_id
1 'polypeptide(L)'
;MDQASRYAEAFNTAVASVLCETRKRKGLSRHDLSLRSAVPLPVTSIASYELGHRAIKLEALVVLCRALGEPLAHVVAEAERRIGPDTKPLGSELSGELDLRIDLTALLRSTRVELAPLRRWAAVRTSAREGPEASQVRLGRAGLMALAELLEMEPVACLVALAPFAEHRGS
;
A
#
# COMPACT_ATOMS: atom_id res chain seq x y z
N MET A 1 8.87 -5.73 18.78
CA MET A 1 8.16 -6.27 17.61
C MET A 1 8.62 -5.50 16.39
N ASP A 2 9.18 -6.18 15.39
CA ASP A 2 9.65 -5.50 14.17
C ASP A 2 8.48 -4.96 13.34
N GLN A 3 8.77 -4.04 12.43
CA GLN A 3 7.76 -3.36 11.61
C GLN A 3 7.02 -4.33 10.67
N ALA A 4 7.70 -5.37 10.17
CA ALA A 4 7.09 -6.40 9.33
C ALA A 4 6.02 -7.19 10.10
N SER A 5 6.30 -7.53 11.36
CA SER A 5 5.38 -8.22 12.26
C SER A 5 4.17 -7.34 12.60
N ARG A 6 4.38 -6.04 12.86
CA ARG A 6 3.30 -5.06 13.06
C ARG A 6 2.40 -4.95 11.83
N TYR A 7 2.99 -4.90 10.64
CA TYR A 7 2.24 -4.88 9.39
C TYR A 7 1.44 -6.17 9.18
N ALA A 8 2.06 -7.34 9.38
CA ALA A 8 1.39 -8.62 9.23
C ALA A 8 0.20 -8.78 10.18
N GLU A 9 0.34 -8.34 11.43
CA GLU A 9 -0.74 -8.36 12.42
C GLU A 9 -1.88 -7.39 12.05
N ALA A 10 -1.54 -6.16 11.66
CA ALA A 10 -2.52 -5.18 11.19
C ALA A 10 -3.26 -5.66 9.93
N PHE A 11 -2.54 -6.27 9.00
CA PHE A 11 -3.11 -6.85 7.78
C PHE A 11 -4.04 -8.02 8.08
N ASN A 12 -3.63 -8.96 8.92
CA ASN A 12 -4.50 -10.07 9.35
C ASN A 12 -5.79 -9.57 10.01
N THR A 13 -5.68 -8.55 10.87
CA THR A 13 -6.83 -7.92 11.53
C THR A 13 -7.76 -7.24 10.52
N ALA A 14 -7.19 -6.51 9.55
CA ALA A 14 -7.95 -5.86 8.51
C ALA A 14 -8.69 -6.87 7.62
N VAL A 15 -8.02 -7.94 7.18
CA VAL A 15 -8.65 -9.03 6.41
C VAL A 15 -9.81 -9.66 7.17
N ALA A 16 -9.62 -9.99 8.46
CA ALA A 16 -10.67 -10.56 9.31
C ALA A 16 -11.90 -9.64 9.41
N SER A 17 -11.67 -8.34 9.58
CA SER A 17 -12.71 -7.31 9.63
C SER A 17 -13.47 -7.21 8.31
N VAL A 18 -12.77 -7.19 7.16
CA VAL A 18 -13.39 -7.16 5.83
C VAL A 18 -14.29 -8.38 5.58
N LEU A 19 -13.83 -9.58 5.95
CA LEU A 19 -14.61 -10.80 5.80
C LEU A 19 -15.87 -10.78 6.68
N CYS A 20 -15.72 -10.38 7.95
CA CYS A 20 -16.82 -10.28 8.91
C CYS A 20 -17.90 -9.29 8.45
N GLU A 21 -17.48 -8.10 8.00
CA GLU A 21 -18.38 -7.07 7.49
C GLU A 21 -19.07 -7.51 6.19
N THR A 22 -18.34 -8.12 5.27
CA THR A 22 -18.90 -8.64 4.03
C THR A 22 -19.95 -9.71 4.32
N ARG A 23 -19.66 -10.64 5.24
CA ARG A 23 -20.61 -11.67 5.67
C ARG A 23 -21.89 -11.04 6.24
N LYS A 24 -21.74 -10.07 7.17
CA LYS A 24 -22.86 -9.35 7.78
C LYS A 24 -23.68 -8.57 6.74
N ARG A 25 -23.02 -7.86 5.81
CA ARG A 25 -23.66 -7.12 4.71
C ARG A 25 -24.50 -8.03 3.80
N LYS A 26 -24.06 -9.27 3.60
CA LYS A 26 -24.78 -10.29 2.82
C LYS A 26 -25.84 -11.06 3.64
N GLY A 27 -26.07 -10.69 4.90
CA GLY A 27 -27.06 -11.32 5.77
C GLY A 27 -26.73 -12.77 6.15
N LEU A 28 -25.46 -13.18 6.04
CA LEU A 28 -25.06 -14.57 6.27
C LEU A 28 -24.64 -14.79 7.73
N SER A 29 -25.12 -15.88 8.33
CA SER A 29 -24.53 -16.38 9.57
C SER A 29 -23.20 -17.07 9.28
N ARG A 30 -22.41 -17.34 10.33
CA ARG A 30 -21.20 -18.17 10.20
C ARG A 30 -21.54 -19.60 9.78
N HIS A 31 -22.71 -20.09 10.17
CA HIS A 31 -23.22 -21.39 9.77
C HIS A 31 -23.52 -21.42 8.26
N ASP A 32 -24.17 -20.39 7.73
CA ASP A 32 -24.43 -20.28 6.29
C ASP A 32 -23.12 -20.23 5.51
N LEU A 33 -22.13 -19.51 6.03
CA LEU A 33 -20.81 -19.42 5.38
C LEU A 33 -20.07 -20.76 5.40
N SER A 34 -20.16 -21.51 6.50
CA SER A 34 -19.63 -22.88 6.63
C SER A 34 -20.27 -23.81 5.59
N LEU A 35 -21.60 -23.76 5.42
CA LEU A 35 -22.32 -24.62 4.46
C LEU A 35 -22.03 -24.25 2.99
N ARG A 36 -21.82 -22.97 2.70
CA ARG A 36 -21.52 -22.47 1.34
C ARG A 36 -20.09 -22.74 0.89
N SER A 37 -19.20 -23.12 1.80
CA SER A 37 -17.80 -23.37 1.47
C SER A 37 -17.62 -24.69 0.74
N ALA A 38 -16.90 -24.68 -0.39
CA ALA A 38 -16.62 -25.89 -1.17
C ALA A 38 -15.80 -26.92 -0.38
N VAL A 39 -15.01 -26.43 0.60
CA VAL A 39 -14.36 -27.23 1.63
C VAL A 39 -14.91 -26.74 2.97
N PRO A 40 -15.65 -27.58 3.72
CA PRO A 40 -16.30 -27.15 4.96
C PRO A 40 -15.31 -26.56 5.97
N LEU A 41 -15.49 -25.27 6.29
CA LEU A 41 -14.77 -24.62 7.38
C LEU A 41 -15.62 -24.63 8.65
N PRO A 42 -15.12 -25.20 9.77
CA PRO A 42 -15.88 -25.23 11.02
C PRO A 42 -16.31 -23.82 11.46
N VAL A 43 -17.56 -23.68 11.91
CA VAL A 43 -18.12 -22.40 12.42
C VAL A 43 -17.22 -21.77 13.49
N THR A 44 -16.60 -22.60 14.34
CA THR A 44 -15.65 -22.17 15.37
C THR A 44 -14.37 -21.58 14.76
N SER A 45 -13.85 -22.16 13.66
CA SER A 45 -12.70 -21.61 12.95
C SER A 45 -13.03 -20.27 12.32
N ILE A 46 -14.20 -20.15 11.68
CA ILE A 46 -14.69 -18.88 11.13
C ILE A 46 -14.77 -17.81 12.23
N ALA A 47 -15.31 -18.16 13.40
CA ALA A 47 -15.39 -17.23 14.53
C ALA A 47 -14.01 -16.80 15.03
N SER A 48 -13.06 -17.75 15.19
CA SER A 48 -11.69 -17.43 15.62
C SER A 48 -10.96 -16.52 14.64
N TYR A 49 -11.19 -16.70 13.33
CA TYR A 49 -10.63 -15.84 12.30
C TYR A 49 -11.20 -14.42 12.38
N GLU A 50 -12.53 -14.27 12.40
CA GLU A 50 -13.18 -12.95 12.44
C GLU A 50 -12.88 -12.15 13.72
N LEU A 51 -12.64 -12.84 14.84
CA LEU A 51 -12.31 -12.22 16.12
C LEU A 51 -10.80 -11.99 16.30
N GLY A 52 -9.96 -12.41 15.35
CA GLY A 52 -8.50 -12.27 15.45
C GLY A 52 -7.84 -13.23 16.45
N HIS A 53 -8.57 -14.18 17.03
CA HIS A 53 -7.99 -15.20 17.93
C HIS A 53 -7.06 -16.17 17.19
N ARG A 54 -7.16 -16.23 15.85
CA ARG A 54 -6.31 -17.08 15.00
C ARG A 54 -6.02 -16.36 13.69
N ALA A 55 -4.76 -16.38 13.25
CA ALA A 55 -4.38 -15.90 11.93
C ALA A 55 -5.06 -16.76 10.83
N ILE A 56 -5.56 -16.08 9.80
CA ILE A 56 -6.24 -16.72 8.67
C ILE A 56 -5.16 -17.30 7.74
N LYS A 57 -5.22 -18.61 7.50
CA LYS A 57 -4.36 -19.24 6.50
C LYS A 57 -4.83 -18.92 5.10
N LEU A 58 -3.93 -18.91 4.12
CA LEU A 58 -4.25 -18.59 2.73
C LEU A 58 -5.35 -19.49 2.17
N GLU A 59 -5.34 -20.79 2.48
CA GLU A 59 -6.34 -21.73 2.00
C GLU A 59 -7.72 -21.41 2.57
N ALA A 60 -7.79 -21.11 3.87
CA ALA A 60 -9.04 -20.69 4.52
C ALA A 60 -9.54 -19.36 3.95
N LEU A 61 -8.65 -18.41 3.68
CA LEU A 61 -9.00 -17.12 3.08
C LEU A 61 -9.63 -17.31 1.69
N VAL A 62 -9.01 -18.13 0.82
CA VAL A 62 -9.55 -18.42 -0.53
C VAL A 62 -10.94 -19.05 -0.44
N VAL A 63 -11.12 -20.00 0.47
CA VAL A 63 -12.41 -20.68 0.70
C VAL A 63 -13.48 -19.70 1.17
N LEU A 64 -13.16 -18.83 2.14
CA LEU A 64 -14.08 -17.82 2.66
C LEU A 64 -14.45 -16.79 1.60
N CYS A 65 -13.49 -16.30 0.82
CA CYS A 65 -13.73 -15.35 -0.28
C CYS A 65 -14.70 -15.95 -1.31
N ARG A 66 -14.45 -17.19 -1.74
CA ARG A 66 -15.34 -17.91 -2.66
C ARG A 66 -16.74 -18.10 -2.07
N ALA A 67 -16.85 -18.51 -0.81
CA ALA A 67 -18.13 -18.71 -0.15
C ALA A 67 -18.93 -17.39 0.00
N LEU A 68 -18.23 -16.26 0.18
CA LEU A 68 -18.81 -14.91 0.19
C LEU A 68 -19.12 -14.38 -1.22
N GLY A 69 -18.59 -14.99 -2.27
CA GLY A 69 -18.67 -14.47 -3.64
C GLY A 69 -17.88 -13.17 -3.81
N GLU A 70 -16.74 -13.04 -3.14
CA GLU A 70 -15.81 -11.92 -3.30
C GLU A 70 -14.51 -12.39 -3.96
N PRO A 71 -13.94 -11.59 -4.90
CA PRO A 71 -12.58 -11.83 -5.38
C PRO A 71 -11.57 -11.67 -4.24
N LEU A 72 -10.58 -12.58 -4.16
CA LEU A 72 -9.49 -12.49 -3.16
C LEU A 72 -8.78 -11.13 -3.23
N ALA A 73 -8.48 -10.66 -4.45
CA ALA A 73 -7.80 -9.38 -4.68
C ALA A 73 -8.58 -8.20 -4.10
N HIS A 74 -9.92 -8.23 -4.12
CA HIS A 74 -10.74 -7.18 -3.53
C HIS A 74 -10.60 -7.16 -2.00
N VAL A 75 -10.67 -8.32 -1.36
CA VAL A 75 -10.52 -8.42 0.11
C VAL A 75 -9.14 -7.94 0.56
N VAL A 76 -8.09 -8.32 -0.17
CA VAL A 76 -6.71 -7.89 0.11
C VAL A 76 -6.58 -6.38 -0.07
N ALA A 77 -7.04 -5.81 -1.19
CA ALA A 77 -6.92 -4.38 -1.46
C ALA A 77 -7.71 -3.52 -0.45
N GLU A 78 -8.90 -3.96 -0.04
CA GLU A 78 -9.67 -3.30 1.03
C GLU A 78 -8.93 -3.40 2.38
N ALA A 79 -8.32 -4.54 2.70
CA ALA A 79 -7.53 -4.69 3.91
C ALA A 79 -6.29 -3.76 3.91
N GLU A 80 -5.57 -3.65 2.78
CA GLU A 80 -4.44 -2.73 2.62
C GLU A 80 -4.82 -1.26 2.76
N ARG A 81 -6.04 -0.88 2.33
CA ARG A 81 -6.57 0.49 2.50
C ARG A 81 -6.86 0.83 3.95
N ARG A 82 -7.16 -0.15 4.80
CA ARG A 82 -7.45 0.05 6.23
C ARG A 82 -6.21 0.20 7.10
N ILE A 83 -5.04 -0.20 6.59
CA ILE A 83 -3.77 -0.06 7.31
C ILE A 83 -3.26 1.37 7.12
N GLY A 84 -3.09 2.08 8.23
CA GLY A 84 -2.54 3.44 8.22
C GLY A 84 -1.09 3.51 7.69
N PRO A 85 -0.66 4.66 7.17
CA PRO A 85 0.66 4.84 6.57
C PRO A 85 1.79 4.48 7.52
N ASP A 86 1.65 4.77 8.83
CA ASP A 86 2.68 4.50 9.86
C ASP A 86 2.91 3.01 10.12
N THR A 87 2.00 2.14 9.68
CA THR A 87 2.09 0.68 9.88
C THR A 87 2.55 -0.04 8.62
N LYS A 88 2.53 0.64 7.46
CA LYS A 88 3.01 0.04 6.21
C LYS A 88 4.54 -0.02 6.18
N PRO A 89 5.13 -1.11 5.63
CA PRO A 89 6.55 -1.16 5.38
C PRO A 89 6.96 -0.07 4.41
N LEU A 90 8.18 0.43 4.60
CA LEU A 90 8.83 1.33 3.66
C LEU A 90 8.85 0.69 2.27
N GLY A 91 8.38 1.41 1.24
CA GLY A 91 8.32 0.90 -0.13
C GLY A 91 7.07 0.09 -0.49
N SER A 92 6.08 -0.07 0.40
CA SER A 92 4.78 -0.65 0.02
C SER A 92 4.07 0.14 -1.09
N GLU A 93 4.36 1.43 -1.23
CA GLU A 93 3.84 2.25 -2.33
C GLU A 93 4.36 1.83 -3.70
N LEU A 94 5.40 0.98 -3.75
CA LEU A 94 5.92 0.40 -4.98
C LEU A 94 5.06 -0.76 -5.50
N SER A 95 4.19 -1.38 -4.67
CA SER A 95 3.33 -2.48 -5.12
C SER A 95 2.04 -2.01 -5.79
N GLY A 96 1.60 -0.76 -5.54
CA GLY A 96 0.40 -0.14 -6.13
C GLY A 96 0.68 0.88 -7.23
N GLU A 97 -0.34 1.67 -7.59
CA GLU A 97 -0.18 2.85 -8.45
C GLU A 97 0.56 3.96 -7.67
N LEU A 98 1.86 4.08 -7.91
CA LEU A 98 2.66 5.19 -7.38
C LEU A 98 2.32 6.48 -8.14
N ASP A 99 1.95 7.55 -7.44
CA ASP A 99 1.78 8.91 -8.00
C ASP A 99 2.30 9.96 -7.02
N LEU A 100 3.61 10.23 -7.07
CA LEU A 100 4.25 11.23 -6.21
C LEU A 100 4.30 12.58 -6.92
N ARG A 101 3.89 13.65 -6.24
CA ARG A 101 4.14 15.02 -6.69
C ARG A 101 5.38 15.58 -6.00
N ILE A 102 6.46 15.78 -6.75
CA ILE A 102 7.72 16.30 -6.22
C ILE A 102 7.80 17.81 -6.46
N ASP A 103 8.03 18.57 -5.39
CA ASP A 103 8.37 20.00 -5.44
C ASP A 103 9.85 20.16 -5.83
N LEU A 104 10.07 20.61 -7.07
CA LEU A 104 11.40 20.86 -7.63
C LEU A 104 12.09 22.04 -6.94
N THR A 105 11.34 23.00 -6.40
CA THR A 105 11.89 24.15 -5.67
C THR A 105 12.49 23.70 -4.34
N ALA A 106 11.76 22.86 -3.59
CA ALA A 106 12.27 22.24 -2.38
C ALA A 106 13.49 21.35 -2.66
N LEU A 107 13.44 20.56 -3.73
CA LEU A 107 14.55 19.71 -4.16
C LEU A 107 15.81 20.53 -4.50
N LEU A 108 15.68 21.66 -5.20
CA LEU A 108 16.81 22.53 -5.55
C LEU A 108 17.55 23.08 -4.33
N ARG A 109 16.81 23.37 -3.25
CA ARG A 109 17.34 23.83 -1.96
C ARG A 109 18.00 22.72 -1.13
N SER A 110 17.82 21.46 -1.51
CA SER A 110 18.44 20.32 -0.82
C SER A 110 19.97 20.36 -0.93
N THR A 111 20.65 20.03 0.16
CA THR A 111 22.11 19.87 0.22
C THR A 111 22.56 18.41 0.11
N ARG A 112 21.62 17.47 -0.06
CA ARG A 112 21.90 16.03 -0.22
C ARG A 112 22.75 15.78 -1.48
N VAL A 113 23.91 15.17 -1.32
CA VAL A 113 24.90 14.95 -2.38
C VAL A 113 24.41 13.88 -3.35
N GLU A 114 23.76 12.85 -2.83
CA GLU A 114 23.16 11.75 -3.58
C GLU A 114 22.08 12.24 -4.57
N LEU A 115 21.44 13.38 -4.31
CA LEU A 115 20.43 13.98 -5.20
C LEU A 115 21.03 14.98 -6.20
N ALA A 116 22.35 15.13 -6.28
CA ALA A 116 22.98 16.12 -7.16
C ALA A 116 22.60 15.97 -8.65
N PRO A 117 22.54 14.75 -9.24
CA PRO A 117 22.07 14.60 -10.62
C PRO A 117 20.65 15.12 -10.83
N LEU A 118 19.76 14.82 -9.89
CA LEU A 118 18.36 15.23 -9.96
C LEU A 118 18.19 16.74 -9.75
N ARG A 119 19.00 17.36 -8.88
CA ARG A 119 19.04 18.82 -8.70
C ARG A 119 19.48 19.55 -9.96
N ARG A 120 20.51 19.03 -10.67
CA ARG A 120 20.94 19.61 -11.95
C ARG A 120 19.83 19.55 -12.99
N TRP A 121 19.17 18.41 -13.11
CA TRP A 121 18.02 18.25 -13.99
C TRP A 121 16.87 19.20 -13.63
N ALA A 122 16.54 19.33 -12.34
CA ALA A 122 15.50 20.23 -11.87
C ALA A 122 15.79 21.69 -12.26
N ALA A 123 17.04 22.15 -12.12
CA ALA A 123 17.45 23.51 -12.47
C ALA A 123 17.26 23.80 -13.97
N VAL A 124 17.62 22.84 -14.83
CA VAL A 124 17.40 22.95 -16.29
C VAL A 124 15.91 22.99 -16.61
N ARG A 125 15.10 22.14 -15.95
CA ARG A 125 13.66 22.08 -16.20
C ARG A 125 12.93 23.35 -15.77
N THR A 126 13.25 23.89 -14.59
CA THR A 126 12.60 25.09 -14.05
C THR A 126 13.01 26.36 -14.78
N SER A 127 14.20 26.39 -15.40
CA SER A 127 14.62 27.52 -16.25
C SER A 127 14.01 27.50 -17.64
N ALA A 128 13.63 26.32 -18.14
CA ALA A 128 13.03 26.15 -19.48
C ALA A 128 11.51 26.33 -19.52
N ARG A 129 10.82 26.48 -18.37
CA ARG A 129 9.36 26.57 -18.28
C ARG A 129 8.93 27.64 -17.29
N GLU A 130 7.97 28.47 -17.70
CA GLU A 130 7.35 29.48 -16.82
C GLU A 130 6.00 28.99 -16.30
N GLY A 131 5.68 29.33 -15.04
CA GLY A 131 4.39 29.04 -14.39
C GLY A 131 4.44 28.01 -13.25
N PRO A 132 3.35 27.87 -12.46
CA PRO A 132 3.28 27.00 -11.28
C PRO A 132 3.40 25.49 -11.58
N GLU A 133 3.19 25.06 -12.83
CA GLU A 133 3.43 23.67 -13.24
C GLU A 133 4.91 23.37 -13.50
N ALA A 134 5.77 24.40 -13.62
CA ALA A 134 7.20 24.23 -13.81
C ALA A 134 7.92 23.75 -12.54
N SER A 135 7.37 24.06 -11.36
CA SER A 135 7.94 23.71 -10.06
C SER A 135 7.52 22.32 -9.56
N GLN A 136 6.63 21.62 -10.27
CA GLN A 136 6.15 20.29 -9.87
C GLN A 136 6.40 19.23 -10.94
N VAL A 137 6.66 18.00 -10.50
CA VAL A 137 6.66 16.82 -11.37
C VAL A 137 5.90 15.69 -10.72
N ARG A 138 5.05 15.02 -11.51
CA ARG A 138 4.42 13.75 -11.14
C ARG A 138 5.36 12.61 -11.47
N LEU A 139 5.60 11.74 -10.50
CA LEU A 139 6.48 10.59 -10.60
C LEU A 139 5.68 9.33 -10.35
N GLY A 140 5.46 8.59 -11.44
CA GLY A 140 4.91 7.24 -11.38
C GLY A 140 5.98 6.18 -11.12
N ARG A 141 5.58 4.92 -10.95
CA ARG A 141 6.50 3.80 -10.67
C ARG A 141 7.65 3.69 -11.67
N ALA A 142 7.35 3.74 -12.96
CA ALA A 142 8.39 3.66 -14.01
C ALA A 142 9.38 4.84 -13.92
N GLY A 143 8.89 6.05 -13.62
CA GLY A 143 9.73 7.21 -13.40
C GLY A 143 10.62 7.05 -12.17
N LEU A 144 10.09 6.54 -11.06
CA LEU A 144 10.88 6.28 -9.87
C LEU A 144 11.97 5.23 -10.14
N MET A 145 11.66 4.16 -10.87
CA MET A 145 12.66 3.14 -11.23
C MET A 145 13.79 3.73 -12.07
N ALA A 146 13.46 4.54 -13.08
CA ALA A 146 14.46 5.21 -13.90
C ALA A 146 15.31 6.21 -13.10
N LEU A 147 14.71 6.91 -12.13
CA LEU A 147 15.45 7.80 -11.23
C LEU A 147 16.35 7.01 -10.28
N ALA A 148 15.89 5.89 -9.74
CA ALA A 148 16.67 5.03 -8.88
C ALA A 148 17.91 4.50 -9.61
N GLU A 149 17.74 4.06 -10.86
CA GLU A 149 18.83 3.66 -11.74
C GLU A 149 19.82 4.81 -12.01
N LEU A 150 19.32 6.00 -12.36
CA LEU A 150 20.16 7.19 -12.59
C LEU A 150 20.96 7.62 -11.36
N LEU A 151 20.39 7.44 -10.17
CA LEU A 151 21.01 7.80 -8.90
C LEU A 151 21.87 6.67 -8.32
N GLU A 152 21.91 5.50 -8.97
CA GLU A 152 22.58 4.29 -8.49
C GLU A 152 22.08 3.88 -7.08
N MET A 153 20.77 3.98 -6.86
CA MET A 153 20.09 3.67 -5.60
C MET A 153 19.06 2.55 -5.79
N GLU A 154 18.82 1.78 -4.73
CA GLU A 154 17.65 0.91 -4.68
C GLU A 154 16.35 1.73 -4.79
N PRO A 155 15.30 1.26 -5.50
CA PRO A 155 14.05 2.01 -5.67
C PRO A 155 13.41 2.48 -4.36
N VAL A 156 13.49 1.66 -3.31
CA VAL A 156 13.01 2.03 -1.97
C VAL A 156 13.86 3.16 -1.37
N ALA A 157 15.19 3.10 -1.52
CA ALA A 157 16.07 4.15 -1.03
C ALA A 157 15.87 5.47 -1.79
N CYS A 158 15.64 5.39 -3.10
CA CYS A 158 15.28 6.53 -3.94
C CYS A 158 13.96 7.16 -3.47
N LEU A 159 12.93 6.35 -3.23
CA LEU A 159 11.63 6.80 -2.71
C LEU A 159 11.80 7.54 -1.37
N VAL A 160 12.56 6.98 -0.44
CA VAL A 160 12.84 7.58 0.87
C VAL A 160 13.61 8.89 0.74
N ALA A 161 14.58 8.95 -0.18
CA ALA A 161 15.33 10.17 -0.44
C ALA A 161 14.44 11.29 -1.01
N LEU A 162 13.41 10.94 -1.78
CA LEU A 162 12.47 11.87 -2.41
C LEU A 162 11.27 12.25 -1.54
N ALA A 163 10.89 11.42 -0.56
CA ALA A 163 9.73 11.64 0.31
C ALA A 163 9.66 13.03 0.97
N PRO A 164 10.76 13.67 1.42
CA PRO A 164 10.72 15.02 1.98
C PRO A 164 10.29 16.12 1.00
N PHE A 165 10.38 15.84 -0.30
CA PHE A 165 10.00 16.77 -1.37
C PHE A 165 8.64 16.41 -1.98
N ALA A 166 7.99 15.35 -1.49
CA ALA A 166 6.67 14.95 -1.93
C ALA A 166 5.60 15.82 -1.24
N GLU A 167 4.76 16.48 -2.03
CA GLU A 167 3.57 17.15 -1.48
C GLU A 167 2.60 16.08 -0.97
N HIS A 168 2.43 16.01 0.35
CA HIS A 168 1.38 15.22 0.95
C HIS A 168 0.03 15.86 0.61
N ARG A 169 -0.82 15.14 -0.14
CA ARG A 169 -2.26 15.42 -0.08
C ARG A 169 -2.74 14.99 1.31
N GLY A 170 -2.69 15.91 2.27
CA GLY A 170 -3.64 15.90 3.36
C GLY A 170 -5.02 16.07 2.72
N SER A 171 -5.80 14.98 2.74
CA SER A 171 -7.24 15.05 2.51
C SER A 171 -7.93 15.57 3.77
#